data_AF-A0A7L4PVJ5-F1
#
_entry.id   AF-A0A7L4PVJ5-F1
#
_cell.length_a   1.000
_cell.length_b   1.000
_cell.length_c   1.000
_cell.angle_alpha   90.00
_cell.angle_beta   90.00
_cell.angle_gamma   90.00
#
_symmetry.space_group_name_H-M   'P 1'
#
loop_
_entity.id
_entity.type
_entity.pdbx_description
1 polymer ?
#
loop_
_entity_poly.entity_id
_entity_poly.type
_entity_poly.pdbx_seq_one_letter_code
_entity_poly.pdbx_strand_id
1 'polypeptide(L)' 'MKREEICQICGKPAIGYQILVCCVEYVCADHAHPQLLALEPGEKREWGALYFVRYPEPG' A
#
# COMPACT_ATOMS: atom_id res chain seq x y z
N MET A 1 15.57 5.23 -6.54
CA MET A 1 14.19 4.76 -6.36
C MET A 1 14.22 3.59 -5.41
N LYS A 2 13.71 3.78 -4.20
CA LYS A 2 13.51 2.73 -3.22
C LYS A 2 12.33 1.88 -3.66
N ARG A 3 12.35 0.59 -3.31
CA ARG A 3 11.28 -0.37 -3.67
C ARG A 3 9.91 0.04 -3.12
N GLU A 4 9.91 0.79 -2.02
CA GLU A 4 8.71 1.33 -1.37
C GLU A 4 7.99 2.44 -2.16
N GLU A 5 8.64 3.01 -3.19
CA GLU A 5 8.09 4.14 -3.96
C GLU A 5 7.35 3.67 -5.24
N ILE A 6 7.53 2.41 -5.64
CA ILE A 6 6.99 1.88 -6.90
C ILE A 6 6.17 0.62 -6.66
N CYS A 7 5.09 0.49 -7.44
CA CYS A 7 4.27 -0.69 -7.46
C CYS A 7 5.08 -1.87 -7.99
N GLN A 8 5.16 -2.93 -7.21
CA GLN A 8 5.92 -4.12 -7.57
C GLN A 8 5.31 -4.92 -8.73
N ILE A 9 4.08 -4.61 -9.15
CA ILE A 9 3.36 -5.29 -10.22
C ILE A 9 3.53 -4.56 -11.56
N CYS A 10 3.44 -3.23 -11.59
CA CYS A 10 3.44 -2.46 -12.84
C CYS A 10 4.42 -1.28 -12.88
N GLY A 11 5.15 -1.00 -11.81
CA GLY A 11 6.15 0.08 -11.75
C GLY A 11 5.58 1.50 -11.59
N LYS A 12 4.27 1.70 -11.58
CA LYS A 12 3.63 2.99 -11.24
C LYS A 12 3.98 3.43 -9.81
N PRO A 13 3.83 4.72 -9.44
CA PRO A 13 4.03 5.16 -8.06
C PRO A 13 3.18 4.35 -7.07
N ALA A 14 3.82 3.81 -6.04
CA ALA A 14 3.12 3.12 -4.96
C ALA A 14 2.36 4.15 -4.11
N ILE A 15 1.15 3.79 -3.73
CA ILE A 15 0.29 4.60 -2.86
C ILE A 15 0.41 4.17 -1.39
N GLY A 16 1.08 3.07 -1.14
CA GLY A 16 1.16 2.41 0.15
C GLY A 16 1.69 0.99 0.02
N TYR A 17 1.57 0.26 1.12
CA TYR A 17 1.83 -1.18 1.13
C TYR A 17 0.72 -1.95 1.84
N GLN A 18 0.64 -3.23 1.48
CA GLN A 18 -0.25 -4.20 2.09
C GLN A 18 0.57 -5.43 2.51
N ILE A 19 0.21 -6.02 3.63
CA ILE A 19 0.74 -7.31 4.10
C ILE A 19 -0.45 -8.25 4.14
N LEU A 20 -0.48 -9.18 3.19
CA LEU A 20 -1.48 -10.24 3.13
C LEU A 20 -0.81 -11.51 3.66
N VAL A 21 -1.04 -11.82 4.94
CA VAL A 21 -0.55 -13.03 5.63
C VAL A 21 0.95 -13.04 5.91
N CYS A 22 1.82 -13.11 4.88
CA CYS A 22 3.26 -13.33 5.07
C CYS A 22 4.16 -12.21 4.57
N CYS A 23 3.67 -11.44 3.60
CA CYS A 23 4.54 -10.82 2.63
C CYS A 23 4.08 -9.39 2.37
N VAL A 24 5.04 -8.46 2.36
CA VAL A 24 4.78 -7.05 2.08
C VAL A 24 4.76 -6.81 0.57
N GLU A 25 3.74 -6.09 0.13
CA GLU A 25 3.55 -5.70 -1.26
C GLU A 25 3.36 -4.19 -1.34
N TYR A 26 4.23 -3.52 -2.10
CA TYR A 26 4.10 -2.09 -2.44
C TYR A 26 3.30 -1.96 -3.73
N VAL A 27 2.20 -1.22 -3.69
CA VAL A 27 1.16 -1.25 -4.73
C VAL A 27 0.66 0.13 -5.10
N CYS A 28 0.30 0.33 -6.37
CA CYS A 28 -0.38 1.54 -6.87
C CYS A 28 -1.90 1.42 -6.70
N ALA A 29 -2.64 2.49 -6.99
CA ALA A 29 -4.11 2.50 -6.87
C ALA A 29 -4.81 1.37 -7.66
N ASP A 30 -4.33 1.03 -8.85
CA ASP A 30 -4.90 -0.07 -9.66
C ASP A 30 -4.71 -1.47 -9.05
N HIS A 31 -3.64 -1.68 -8.28
CA HIS A 31 -3.26 -3.00 -7.75
C HIS A 31 -3.43 -3.12 -6.23
N ALA A 32 -3.88 -2.06 -5.57
CA ALA A 32 -4.10 -2.05 -4.15
C ALA A 32 -5.35 -2.84 -3.78
N HIS A 33 -5.27 -3.56 -2.66
CA HIS A 33 -6.44 -4.17 -2.05
C HIS A 33 -7.51 -3.10 -1.74
N PRO A 34 -8.81 -3.39 -1.89
CA PRO A 34 -9.87 -2.40 -1.65
C PRO A 34 -9.81 -1.74 -0.27
N GLN A 35 -9.32 -2.47 0.74
CA GLN A 35 -9.14 -1.94 2.09
C GLN A 35 -8.03 -0.88 2.17
N LEU A 36 -6.94 -1.01 1.40
CA LEU A 36 -5.89 0.01 1.31
C LEU A 36 -6.36 1.26 0.56
N LEU A 37 -7.24 1.08 -0.43
CA LEU A 37 -7.87 2.20 -1.17
C LEU A 37 -8.86 2.99 -0.31
N ALA A 38 -9.50 2.33 0.65
CA ALA A 38 -10.43 2.95 1.59
C ALA A 38 -9.74 3.70 2.74
N LEU A 39 -8.42 3.60 2.87
CA LEU A 39 -7.65 4.35 3.86
C LEU A 39 -7.41 5.78 3.37
N GLU A 40 -7.52 6.74 4.29
CA GLU A 40 -7.08 8.10 4.05
C GLU A 40 -5.55 8.16 3.88
N PRO A 41 -5.00 9.14 3.15
CA PRO A 41 -3.56 9.33 3.06
C PRO A 41 -2.89 9.43 4.44
N GLY A 42 -1.91 8.57 4.70
CA GLY A 42 -1.23 8.47 5.99
C GLY A 42 -1.91 7.55 7.02
N GLU A 43 -3.11 7.03 6.73
CA GLU A 43 -3.79 6.06 7.60
C GLU A 43 -3.16 4.66 7.49
N LYS A 44 -3.25 3.92 8.59
CA LYS A 44 -2.91 2.50 8.67
C LYS A 44 -4.05 1.71 9.29
N ARG A 45 -4.22 0.46 8.86
CA ARG A 45 -5.23 -0.44 9.40
C ARG A 45 -4.71 -1.87 9.50
N GLU A 46 -5.07 -2.51 10.61
CA GLU A 46 -4.67 -3.88 10.93
C GLU A 46 -5.88 -4.75 11.27
N TRP A 47 -5.91 -5.96 10.73
CA TRP A 47 -6.90 -6.99 11.02
C TRP A 47 -6.21 -8.35 11.13
N GLY A 48 -5.68 -8.64 12.31
CA GLY A 48 -4.93 -9.88 12.56
C GLY A 48 -3.70 -9.96 11.66
N ALA A 49 -3.70 -10.88 10.70
CA ALA A 49 -2.59 -11.09 9.76
C ALA A 49 -2.64 -10.17 8.51
N LEU A 50 -3.64 -9.29 8.41
CA LEU A 50 -3.76 -8.32 7.32
C LEU A 50 -3.35 -6.93 7.81
N TYR A 51 -2.43 -6.29 7.11
CA TYR A 51 -1.94 -4.96 7.47
C TYR A 51 -1.89 -4.06 6.24
N PHE A 52 -2.45 -2.86 6.34
CA PHE A 52 -2.55 -1.91 5.23
C PHE A 52 -2.01 -0.56 5.69
N VAL A 53 -1.15 0.06 4.90
CA VAL A 53 -0.62 1.42 5.17
C VAL A 53 -0.68 2.25 3.91
N ARG A 54 -1.43 3.33 3.98
CA ARG A 54 -1.50 4.34 2.93
C ARG A 54 -0.45 5.41 3.18
N TYR A 55 0.33 5.75 2.16
CA TYR A 55 1.29 6.84 2.27
C TYR A 55 0.58 8.19 2.38
N PRO A 56 1.17 9.17 3.09
CA PRO A 56 0.69 10.54 3.04
C PRO A 56 0.80 11.08 1.61
N GLU A 57 -0.10 11.97 1.24
CA GLU A 57 0.08 12.74 0.01
C GLU A 57 1.30 13.67 0.16
N PRO A 58 2.09 13.85 -0.91
CA PRO A 58 3.15 14.85 -0.90
C PRO A 58 2.50 16.24 -0.81
N GLY A 59 2.65 16.88 0.35
CA GLY A 59 2.25 18.27 0.59
C GLY A 59 3.21 19.29 0.00
#